data_AF-A0A1C5BKZ5-F1
#
_entry.id   AF-A0A1C5BKZ5-F1
#
_cell.length_a   1.000
_cell.length_b   1.000
_cell.length_c   1.000
_cell.angle_alpha   90.00
_cell.angle_beta   90.00
_cell.angle_gamma   90.00
#
_symmetry.space_group_name_H-M   'P 1'
#
loop_
_entity.id
_entity.type
_entity.pdbx_description
1 polymer ?
#
loop_
_entity_poly.entity_id
_entity_poly.type
_entity_poly.pdbx_seq_one_letter_code
_entity_poly.pdbx_strand_id
1 'polypeptide(L)'
;TPAVAPVTAGGAAPAAWRDPAKLLSALPARERAEWVAEFIASHGLSDAFRLLGVCTVPWAEPLGRAVVDALDIARDAGSYPWSFSGVMGLAERCLDPSQADRFEVLTAIPDETEGAAPGAGGYWAEAFQRLVGTLRLRAAMQAELAPA
;
A
#
# COMPACT_ATOMS: atom_id res chain seq x y z
N THR A 1 -4.44 -50.02 17.76
CA THR A 1 -3.52 -49.59 16.69
C THR A 1 -4.04 -48.29 16.13
N PRO A 2 -3.31 -47.15 16.23
CA PRO A 2 -3.75 -45.95 15.54
C PRO A 2 -3.37 -46.02 14.05
N ALA A 3 -4.26 -45.56 13.19
CA ALA A 3 -4.06 -45.50 11.75
C ALA A 3 -3.10 -44.36 11.38
N VAL A 4 -2.14 -44.64 10.50
CA VAL A 4 -1.23 -43.64 9.93
C VAL A 4 -1.98 -42.91 8.81
N ALA A 5 -2.09 -41.58 8.93
CA ALA A 5 -2.63 -40.72 7.88
C ALA A 5 -1.67 -40.69 6.67
N PRO A 6 -2.17 -40.58 5.43
CA PRO A 6 -1.31 -40.55 4.26
C PRO A 6 -0.50 -39.26 4.24
N VAL A 7 0.81 -39.38 4.02
CA VAL A 7 1.66 -38.24 3.70
C VAL A 7 1.27 -37.73 2.31
N THR A 8 0.67 -36.56 2.24
CA THR A 8 0.46 -35.87 0.96
C THR A 8 1.81 -35.44 0.42
N ALA A 9 2.24 -36.07 -0.67
CA ALA A 9 3.44 -35.72 -1.40
C ALA A 9 3.33 -34.31 -2.00
N GLY A 10 4.28 -33.44 -1.64
CA GLY A 10 4.86 -32.44 -2.54
C GLY A 10 3.94 -31.30 -3.02
N GLY A 11 3.66 -30.34 -2.15
CA GLY A 11 3.43 -28.97 -2.61
C GLY A 11 4.77 -28.37 -3.02
N ALA A 12 5.17 -28.51 -4.28
CA ALA A 12 6.36 -27.85 -4.79
C ALA A 12 6.24 -26.35 -4.54
N ALA A 13 7.11 -25.79 -3.69
CA ALA A 13 7.20 -24.36 -3.50
C ALA A 13 7.32 -23.70 -4.88
N PRO A 14 6.55 -22.63 -5.18
CA PRO A 14 6.65 -21.97 -6.46
C PRO A 14 8.10 -21.59 -6.69
N ALA A 15 8.69 -22.13 -7.75
CA ALA A 15 10.09 -21.87 -8.07
C ALA A 15 10.31 -20.36 -8.12
N ALA A 16 11.39 -19.86 -7.50
CA ALA A 16 11.63 -18.43 -7.27
C ALA A 16 11.66 -17.55 -8.54
N TRP A 17 11.64 -18.14 -9.74
CA TRP A 17 11.47 -17.45 -11.02
C TRP A 17 10.01 -17.13 -11.38
N ARG A 18 9.04 -17.72 -10.67
CA ARG A 18 7.60 -17.42 -10.77
C ARG A 18 7.18 -16.27 -9.86
N ASP A 19 8.10 -15.65 -9.12
CA ASP A 19 7.78 -14.48 -8.30
C ASP A 19 7.75 -13.22 -9.19
N PRO A 20 6.56 -12.63 -9.43
CA PRO A 20 6.46 -11.44 -10.28
C PRO A 20 7.28 -10.26 -9.74
N ALA A 21 7.46 -10.17 -8.42
CA ALA A 21 8.28 -9.12 -7.80
C ALA A 21 9.75 -9.23 -8.21
N LYS A 22 10.28 -10.47 -8.30
CA LYS A 22 11.65 -10.71 -8.74
C LYS A 22 11.85 -10.35 -10.21
N LEU A 23 10.87 -10.63 -11.07
CA LEU A 23 10.92 -10.21 -12.48
C LEU A 23 10.90 -8.68 -12.60
N LEU A 24 10.01 -8.00 -11.86
CA LEU A 24 9.94 -6.54 -11.83
C LEU A 24 11.23 -5.88 -11.33
N SER A 25 11.96 -6.52 -10.41
CA SER A 25 13.23 -5.98 -9.93
C SER A 25 14.32 -5.86 -10.99
N ALA A 26 14.18 -6.53 -12.15
CA ALA A 26 15.10 -6.40 -13.28
C ALA A 26 14.90 -5.11 -14.09
N LEU A 27 13.73 -4.46 -13.96
CA LEU A 27 13.44 -3.22 -14.67
C LEU A 27 14.16 -2.01 -14.04
N PRO A 28 14.43 -0.95 -14.81
CA PRO A 28 14.80 0.35 -14.25
C PRO A 28 13.75 0.86 -13.25
N ALA A 29 14.20 1.63 -12.26
CA ALA A 29 13.34 2.09 -11.16
C ALA A 29 12.06 2.83 -11.63
N ARG A 30 12.20 3.73 -12.62
CA ARG A 30 11.08 4.50 -13.17
C ARG A 30 10.07 3.60 -13.87
N GLU A 31 10.53 2.73 -14.76
CA GLU A 31 9.68 1.81 -15.52
C GLU A 31 8.95 0.83 -14.59
N ARG A 32 9.63 0.33 -13.55
CA ARG A 32 8.99 -0.47 -12.51
C ARG A 32 7.89 0.29 -11.78
N ALA A 33 8.13 1.55 -11.41
CA ALA A 33 7.14 2.37 -10.71
C ALA A 33 5.90 2.65 -11.58
N GLU A 34 6.09 2.92 -12.88
CA GLU A 34 5.02 3.07 -13.87
C GLU A 34 4.19 1.79 -13.99
N TRP A 35 4.86 0.66 -14.19
CA TRP A 35 4.18 -0.63 -14.33
C TRP A 35 3.37 -0.99 -13.07
N VAL A 36 3.94 -0.80 -11.88
CA VAL A 36 3.23 -1.11 -10.63
C VAL A 36 2.08 -0.13 -10.39
N ALA A 37 2.22 1.14 -10.77
CA ALA A 37 1.13 2.12 -10.70
C ALA A 37 -0.06 1.70 -11.58
N GLU A 38 0.21 1.29 -12.83
CA GLU A 38 -0.82 0.77 -13.73
C GLU A 38 -1.46 -0.51 -13.19
N PHE A 39 -0.64 -1.43 -12.66
CA PHE A 39 -1.13 -2.67 -12.06
C PHE A 39 -2.06 -2.43 -10.86
N ILE A 40 -1.75 -1.46 -10.01
CA ILE A 40 -2.62 -1.04 -8.90
C ILE A 40 -3.94 -0.50 -9.45
N ALA A 41 -3.90 0.33 -10.49
CA ALA A 41 -5.11 0.89 -11.10
C ALA A 41 -6.01 -0.19 -11.74
N SER A 42 -5.43 -1.26 -12.30
CA SER A 42 -6.19 -2.32 -12.98
C SER A 42 -6.63 -3.48 -12.07
N HIS A 43 -5.86 -3.81 -11.02
CA HIS A 43 -6.11 -4.98 -10.17
C HIS A 43 -6.37 -4.64 -8.71
N GLY A 44 -6.07 -3.42 -8.29
CA GLY A 44 -6.22 -2.97 -6.92
C GLY A 44 -5.01 -3.26 -6.03
N LEU A 45 -5.07 -2.70 -4.83
CA LEU A 45 -3.94 -2.62 -3.92
C LEU A 45 -3.56 -3.95 -3.27
N SER A 46 -4.55 -4.80 -2.98
CA SER A 46 -4.34 -6.12 -2.35
C SER A 46 -3.48 -7.04 -3.23
N ASP A 47 -3.74 -7.05 -4.53
CA ASP A 47 -2.98 -7.87 -5.49
C ASP A 47 -1.56 -7.32 -5.70
N ALA A 48 -1.41 -6.00 -5.63
CA ALA A 48 -0.14 -5.30 -5.84
C ALA A 48 0.80 -5.34 -4.63
N PHE A 49 0.34 -5.75 -3.43
CA PHE A 49 1.08 -5.60 -2.18
C PHE A 49 2.51 -6.16 -2.22
N ARG A 50 2.71 -7.35 -2.81
CA ARG A 50 4.04 -7.95 -2.93
C ARG A 50 4.97 -7.18 -3.88
N LEU A 51 4.41 -6.52 -4.89
CA LEU A 51 5.17 -5.79 -5.92
C LEU A 51 5.67 -4.45 -5.40
N LEU A 52 4.93 -3.84 -4.47
CA LEU A 52 5.35 -2.63 -3.75
C LEU A 52 6.70 -2.82 -3.04
N GLY A 53 6.98 -4.03 -2.54
CA GLY A 53 8.21 -4.35 -1.81
C GLY A 53 9.51 -4.23 -2.61
N VAL A 54 9.44 -4.22 -3.96
CA VAL A 54 10.61 -4.06 -4.84
C VAL A 54 10.70 -2.66 -5.46
N CYS A 55 9.73 -1.78 -5.18
CA CYS A 55 9.73 -0.43 -5.70
C CYS A 55 10.76 0.44 -4.97
N THR A 56 11.42 1.32 -5.72
CA THR A 56 12.43 2.23 -5.17
C THR A 56 11.78 3.23 -4.22
N VAL A 57 12.41 3.50 -3.08
CA VAL A 57 11.96 4.51 -2.13
C VAL A 57 12.69 5.85 -2.37
N PRO A 58 12.01 7.00 -2.19
CA PRO A 58 10.59 7.10 -1.90
C PRO A 58 9.70 6.77 -3.12
N TRP A 59 8.48 6.30 -2.86
CA TRP A 59 7.42 6.12 -3.85
C TRP A 59 6.90 7.50 -4.28
N ALA A 60 7.64 8.12 -5.19
CA ALA A 60 7.24 9.34 -5.89
C ALA A 60 6.18 9.03 -6.98
N GLU A 61 5.74 10.06 -7.71
CA GLU A 61 4.87 9.85 -8.87
C GLU A 61 5.56 9.01 -9.97
N PRO A 62 4.81 8.13 -10.66
CA PRO A 62 3.35 7.94 -10.58
C PRO A 62 2.89 6.97 -9.46
N LEU A 63 3.79 6.16 -8.90
CA LEU A 63 3.44 5.10 -7.95
C LEU A 63 2.77 5.63 -6.67
N GLY A 64 3.30 6.70 -6.09
CA GLY A 64 2.73 7.28 -4.87
C GLY A 64 1.26 7.69 -5.07
N ARG A 65 0.93 8.26 -6.23
CA ARG A 65 -0.44 8.63 -6.60
C ARG A 65 -1.34 7.41 -6.71
N ALA A 66 -0.90 6.36 -7.42
CA ALA A 66 -1.70 5.14 -7.56
C ALA A 66 -2.01 4.47 -6.22
N VAL A 67 -1.06 4.49 -5.27
CA VAL A 67 -1.30 4.00 -3.90
C VAL A 67 -2.33 4.85 -3.15
N VAL A 68 -2.25 6.18 -3.27
CA VAL A 68 -3.25 7.10 -2.67
C VAL A 68 -4.64 6.81 -3.23
N ASP A 69 -4.76 6.80 -4.55
CA ASP A 69 -6.04 6.62 -5.24
C ASP A 69 -6.66 5.25 -4.88
N ALA A 70 -5.86 4.19 -4.80
CA ALA A 70 -6.36 2.87 -4.42
C ALA A 70 -6.79 2.77 -2.95
N LEU A 71 -6.15 3.51 -2.04
CA LEU A 71 -6.57 3.61 -0.65
C LEU A 71 -7.87 4.40 -0.50
N ASP A 72 -8.04 5.47 -1.29
CA ASP A 72 -9.29 6.24 -1.33
C ASP A 72 -10.45 5.39 -1.85
N ILE A 73 -10.24 4.66 -2.95
CA ILE A 73 -11.23 3.70 -3.48
C ILE A 73 -11.60 2.65 -2.42
N ALA A 74 -10.64 2.16 -1.65
CA ALA A 74 -10.91 1.19 -0.58
C ALA A 74 -11.72 1.78 0.58
N ARG A 75 -11.46 3.05 0.93
CA ARG A 75 -12.24 3.83 1.90
C ARG A 75 -13.68 4.00 1.43
N ASP A 76 -13.86 4.44 0.19
CA ASP A 76 -15.17 4.71 -0.40
C ASP A 76 -16.00 3.43 -0.61
N ALA A 77 -15.34 2.30 -0.83
CA ALA A 77 -15.99 0.98 -0.88
C ALA A 77 -16.47 0.48 0.51
N GLY A 78 -16.26 1.25 1.59
CA GLY A 78 -16.70 0.89 2.93
C GLY A 78 -15.93 -0.29 3.55
N SER A 79 -14.77 -0.63 2.99
CA SER A 79 -13.89 -1.67 3.55
C SER A 79 -13.33 -1.21 4.89
N TYR A 80 -12.84 -2.14 5.72
CA TYR A 80 -12.13 -1.74 6.93
C TYR A 80 -10.64 -1.49 6.68
N PRO A 81 -10.04 -0.48 7.34
CA PRO A 81 -8.63 -0.14 7.14
C PRO A 81 -7.65 -1.24 7.57
N TRP A 82 -8.02 -2.12 8.52
CA TRP A 82 -7.11 -3.20 8.96
C TRP A 82 -6.82 -4.25 7.89
N SER A 83 -7.72 -4.41 6.90
CA SER A 83 -7.44 -5.22 5.70
C SER A 83 -6.26 -4.68 4.89
N PHE A 84 -5.93 -3.40 5.08
CA PHE A 84 -4.86 -2.68 4.39
C PHE A 84 -3.70 -2.29 5.31
N SER A 85 -3.67 -2.74 6.58
CA SER A 85 -2.62 -2.37 7.54
C SER A 85 -1.20 -2.63 7.04
N GLY A 86 -1.00 -3.72 6.28
CA GLY A 86 0.30 -4.02 5.67
C GLY A 86 0.72 -2.94 4.65
N VAL A 87 -0.20 -2.51 3.80
CA VAL A 87 0.05 -1.46 2.81
C VAL A 87 0.22 -0.10 3.50
N MET A 88 -0.64 0.24 4.46
CA MET A 88 -0.53 1.48 5.24
C MET A 88 0.84 1.59 5.93
N GLY A 89 1.32 0.51 6.56
CA GLY A 89 2.64 0.49 7.16
C GLY A 89 3.79 0.66 6.16
N LEU A 90 3.66 0.12 4.94
CA LEU A 90 4.63 0.42 3.87
C LEU A 90 4.51 1.87 3.42
N ALA A 91 3.30 2.38 3.21
CA ALA A 91 3.04 3.75 2.78
C ALA A 91 3.67 4.77 3.74
N GLU A 92 3.52 4.59 5.05
CA GLU A 92 4.15 5.42 6.09
C GLU A 92 5.68 5.55 5.92
N ARG A 93 6.36 4.48 5.48
CA ARG A 93 7.82 4.43 5.34
C ARG A 93 8.30 4.75 3.94
N CYS A 94 7.53 4.38 2.93
CA CYS A 94 7.97 4.34 1.55
C CYS A 94 7.42 5.50 0.73
N LEU A 95 6.26 6.08 1.05
CA LEU A 95 5.77 7.25 0.32
C LEU A 95 6.73 8.43 0.44
N ASP A 96 6.76 9.22 -0.63
CA ASP A 96 7.39 10.53 -0.65
C ASP A 96 6.69 11.46 0.35
N PRO A 97 7.41 12.04 1.33
CA PRO A 97 6.82 12.94 2.33
C PRO A 97 6.09 14.15 1.74
N SER A 98 6.46 14.60 0.53
CA SER A 98 5.76 15.70 -0.18
C SER A 98 4.31 15.38 -0.56
N GLN A 99 3.90 14.10 -0.46
CA GLN A 99 2.54 13.67 -0.78
C GLN A 99 1.55 13.88 0.38
N ALA A 100 2.00 14.36 1.54
CA ALA A 100 1.17 14.50 2.74
C ALA A 100 -0.13 15.28 2.50
N ASP A 101 -0.07 16.40 1.77
CA ASP A 101 -1.23 17.26 1.55
C ASP A 101 -2.30 16.60 0.66
N ARG A 102 -1.94 15.59 -0.14
CA ARG A 102 -2.92 14.81 -0.92
C ARG A 102 -3.76 13.89 -0.04
N PHE A 103 -3.17 13.37 1.03
CA PHE A 103 -3.90 12.57 2.02
C PHE A 103 -4.73 13.43 2.98
N GLU A 104 -4.48 14.73 3.09
CA GLU A 104 -5.22 15.59 4.02
C GLU A 104 -6.73 15.60 3.72
N VAL A 105 -7.10 15.62 2.45
CA VAL A 105 -8.51 15.53 2.03
C VAL A 105 -9.15 14.21 2.47
N LEU A 106 -8.38 13.12 2.53
CA LEU A 106 -8.86 11.78 2.90
C LEU A 106 -9.06 11.61 4.42
N THR A 107 -8.62 12.58 5.22
CA THR A 107 -8.82 12.55 6.69
C THR A 107 -10.24 12.89 7.13
N ALA A 108 -11.08 13.38 6.22
CA ALA A 108 -12.49 13.60 6.49
C ALA A 108 -13.22 12.24 6.67
N ILE A 109 -14.18 12.20 7.59
CA ILE A 109 -15.05 11.03 7.75
C ILE A 109 -15.95 10.95 6.51
N PRO A 110 -15.92 9.84 5.74
CA PRO A 110 -16.82 9.66 4.61
C PRO A 110 -18.27 9.56 5.09
N ASP A 111 -19.21 9.98 4.26
CA ASP A 111 -20.63 9.74 4.50
C ASP A 111 -20.89 8.23 4.59
N GLU A 112 -21.77 7.82 5.51
CA GLU A 112 -22.12 6.41 5.65
C GLU A 112 -22.99 5.95 4.47
N THR A 113 -22.48 4.98 3.73
CA THR A 113 -23.19 4.35 2.60
C THR A 113 -23.91 3.08 3.04
N GLU A 114 -25.05 2.77 2.44
CA GLU A 114 -25.76 1.51 2.65
C GLU A 114 -24.87 0.32 2.25
N GLY A 115 -24.58 -0.58 3.20
CA GLY A 115 -23.65 -1.70 3.02
C GLY A 115 -22.21 -1.45 3.48
N ALA A 116 -21.87 -0.21 3.90
CA ALA A 116 -20.60 0.06 4.54
C ALA A 116 -20.50 -0.62 5.92
N ALA A 117 -19.29 -1.00 6.30
CA ALA A 117 -19.07 -1.60 7.60
C ALA A 117 -19.25 -0.52 8.71
N PRO A 118 -20.03 -0.78 9.79
CA PRO A 118 -20.35 0.24 10.79
C PRO A 118 -19.11 0.89 11.40
N GLY A 119 -19.04 2.23 11.38
CA GLY A 119 -17.91 2.98 11.94
C GLY A 119 -16.61 2.94 11.13
N ALA A 120 -16.56 2.24 9.99
CA ALA A 120 -15.36 2.16 9.14
C ALA A 120 -14.84 3.54 8.72
N GLY A 121 -15.73 4.49 8.45
CA GLY A 121 -15.36 5.85 8.07
C GLY A 121 -14.53 6.58 9.12
N GLY A 122 -14.88 6.44 10.41
CA GLY A 122 -14.11 7.02 11.51
C GLY A 122 -12.72 6.39 11.65
N TYR A 123 -12.62 5.06 11.49
CA TYR A 123 -11.32 4.37 11.50
C TYR A 123 -10.44 4.76 10.31
N TRP A 124 -11.00 4.95 9.12
CA TRP A 124 -10.26 5.46 7.97
C TRP A 124 -9.75 6.87 8.18
N ALA A 125 -10.59 7.78 8.67
CA ALA A 125 -10.20 9.14 9.00
C ALA A 125 -9.00 9.15 9.97
N GLU A 126 -9.07 8.37 11.04
CA GLU A 126 -7.98 8.26 12.02
C GLU A 126 -6.71 7.65 11.43
N ALA A 127 -6.83 6.63 10.58
CA ALA A 127 -5.70 6.00 9.90
C ALA A 127 -4.99 6.98 8.95
N PHE A 128 -5.75 7.76 8.15
CA PHE A 128 -5.18 8.78 7.28
C PHE A 128 -4.58 9.95 8.06
N GLN A 129 -5.16 10.36 9.18
CA GLN A 129 -4.57 11.39 10.05
C GLN A 129 -3.18 10.97 10.56
N ARG A 130 -3.04 9.71 11.01
CA ARG A 130 -1.74 9.16 11.43
C ARG A 130 -0.72 9.13 10.29
N LEU A 131 -1.15 8.69 9.10
CA LEU A 131 -0.29 8.67 7.92
C LEU A 131 0.18 10.08 7.54
N VAL A 132 -0.73 11.05 7.45
CA VAL A 132 -0.42 12.47 7.15
C VAL A 132 0.56 13.03 8.19
N GLY A 133 0.29 12.82 9.48
CA GLY A 133 1.17 13.26 10.56
C GLY A 133 2.58 12.69 10.43
N THR A 134 2.68 11.41 10.05
CA THR A 134 3.97 10.73 9.83
C THR A 134 4.72 11.30 8.62
N LEU A 135 4.03 11.52 7.50
CA LEU A 135 4.65 12.11 6.31
C LEU A 135 5.12 13.55 6.58
N ARG A 136 4.32 14.37 7.27
CA ARG A 136 4.71 15.74 7.65
C ARG A 136 5.93 15.76 8.57
N LEU A 137 5.97 14.86 9.57
CA LEU A 137 7.14 14.72 10.43
C LEU A 137 8.39 14.34 9.62
N ARG A 138 8.29 13.35 8.72
CA ARG A 138 9.40 12.95 7.86
C ARG A 138 9.86 14.09 6.94
N ALA A 139 8.93 14.87 6.38
CA ALA A 139 9.25 16.03 5.56
C ALA A 139 10.02 17.10 6.36
N ALA A 140 9.55 17.40 7.58
CA ALA A 140 10.25 18.34 8.47
C ALA A 140 11.67 17.84 8.81
N MET A 141 11.82 16.56 9.15
CA MET A 141 13.15 15.97 9.41
C MET A 141 14.08 16.06 8.18
N GLN A 142 13.56 15.86 6.97
CA GLN A 142 14.36 16.02 5.75
C GLN A 142 14.79 17.46 5.52
N ALA A 143 13.92 18.43 5.79
CA ALA A 143 14.24 19.85 5.67
C ALA A 143 15.36 20.26 6.64
N GLU A 144 15.33 19.78 7.88
CA GLU A 144 16.38 20.05 8.89
C GLU A 144 17.73 19.41 8.51
N LEU A 145 17.72 18.31 7.75
CA LEU A 145 18.93 17.60 7.33
C LEU A 145 19.48 18.08 5.98
N ALA A 146 18.72 18.90 5.24
CA ALA A 146 19.16 19.40 3.95
C ALA A 146 20.31 20.42 4.14
N PRO A 147 21.43 20.28 3.41
CA PRO A 147 22.52 21.24 3.50
C PRO A 147 22.07 22.64 3.06
N ALA A 148 22.53 23.66 3.78
CA ALA A 148 22.27 25.08 3.50
C ALA A 148 22.96 25.58 2.22
#